data_AF-A0A7J6RP17-F1
#
_entry.id   AF-A0A7J6RP17-F1
#
_cell.length_a   1.000
_cell.length_b   1.000
_cell.length_c   1.000
_cell.angle_alpha   90.00
_cell.angle_beta   90.00
_cell.angle_gamma   90.00
#
_symmetry.space_group_name_H-M   'P 1'
#
loop_
_entity.id
_entity.type
_entity.pdbx_description
1 polymer ?
#
loop_
_entity_poly.entity_id
_entity_poly.type
_entity_poly.pdbx_seq_one_letter_code
_entity_poly.pdbx_strand_id
1 'polypeptide(L)'
;VQRNHARAAFLYLDNKLNWFLDNHASARAEISKHKLGPHVGDRLAVRHRLQCKSFDEGFMERFWSVFENQALLLDRVHLLKHKRSRLCLALVFPMEMRTTKDMHVKDANAQAELRLKPCNPRDSGMLWMR
;
A
#
# COMPACT_ATOMS: atom_id res chain seq x y z
N VAL A 1 -5.28 -3.48 21.97
CA VAL A 1 -4.52 -3.57 20.69
C VAL A 1 -4.80 -2.38 19.77
N GLN A 2 -6.05 -2.11 19.38
CA GLN A 2 -6.37 -1.05 18.40
C GLN A 2 -5.94 0.37 18.79
N ARG A 3 -6.10 0.76 20.07
CA ARG A 3 -5.59 2.03 20.59
C ARG A 3 -4.07 2.18 20.42
N ASN A 4 -3.31 1.10 20.59
CA ASN A 4 -1.85 1.15 20.46
C ASN A 4 -1.43 1.34 19.00
N HIS A 5 -2.12 0.67 18.06
CA HIS A 5 -1.93 0.91 16.64
C HIS A 5 -2.28 2.34 16.25
N ALA A 6 -3.42 2.87 16.73
CA ALA A 6 -3.81 4.26 16.50
C ALA A 6 -2.77 5.26 17.02
N ARG A 7 -2.21 5.01 18.22
CA ARG A 7 -1.13 5.84 18.79
C ARG A 7 0.12 5.81 17.92
N ALA A 8 0.59 4.62 17.56
CA ALA A 8 1.79 4.48 16.73
C ALA A 8 1.59 5.13 15.35
N ALA A 9 0.43 4.88 14.73
CA ALA A 9 0.06 5.47 13.46
C ALA A 9 0.07 7.00 13.51
N PHE A 10 -0.59 7.59 14.50
CA PHE A 10 -0.64 9.03 14.70
C PHE A 10 0.75 9.65 14.93
N LEU A 11 1.63 8.94 15.64
CA LEU A 11 2.96 9.44 15.98
C LEU A 11 3.96 9.36 14.82
N TYR A 12 3.83 8.39 13.91
CA TYR A 12 4.92 8.01 13.02
C TYR A 12 4.56 7.86 11.53
N LEU A 13 3.28 7.84 11.13
CA LEU A 13 2.92 7.61 9.71
C LEU A 13 2.82 8.88 8.87
N ASP A 14 2.90 10.07 9.45
CA ASP A 14 2.86 11.35 8.74
C ASP A 14 1.72 11.42 7.70
N ASN A 15 2.03 11.69 6.43
CA ASN A 15 1.08 11.74 5.31
C ASN A 15 0.37 10.40 5.04
N LYS A 16 0.98 9.26 5.42
CA LYS A 16 0.39 7.92 5.27
C LYS A 16 -0.65 7.61 6.33
N LEU A 17 -0.83 8.47 7.34
CA LEU A 17 -1.87 8.31 8.35
C LEU A 17 -3.26 8.19 7.70
N ASN A 18 -3.58 9.00 6.69
CA ASN A 18 -4.89 8.99 6.04
C ASN A 18 -5.19 7.62 5.40
N TRP A 19 -4.24 7.08 4.65
CA TRP A 19 -4.36 5.74 4.06
C TRP A 19 -4.55 4.66 5.13
N PHE A 20 -3.78 4.72 6.22
CA PHE A 20 -3.95 3.79 7.33
C PHE A 20 -5.37 3.87 7.92
N LEU A 21 -5.89 5.08 8.12
CA LEU A 21 -7.22 5.32 8.67
C LEU A 21 -8.35 4.86 7.75
N ASP A 22 -8.17 4.93 6.43
CA ASP A 22 -9.14 4.41 5.45
C ASP A 22 -9.34 2.90 5.58
N ASN A 23 -8.29 2.18 5.98
CA ASN A 23 -8.30 0.72 6.11
C ASN A 23 -8.51 0.24 7.55
N HIS A 24 -8.48 1.14 8.54
CA HIS A 24 -8.58 0.80 9.97
C HIS A 24 -9.60 1.67 10.70
N ALA A 25 -10.89 1.35 10.51
CA ALA A 25 -12.02 2.10 11.09
C ALA A 25 -11.96 2.23 12.62
N SER A 26 -11.47 1.20 13.32
CA SER A 26 -11.29 1.23 14.78
C SER A 26 -10.24 2.26 15.21
N ALA A 27 -9.10 2.34 14.51
CA ALA A 27 -8.08 3.33 14.80
C ALA A 27 -8.55 4.77 14.48
N ARG A 28 -9.33 4.94 13.41
CA ARG A 28 -10.00 6.21 13.09
C ARG A 28 -10.92 6.67 14.22
N ALA A 29 -11.70 5.75 14.77
CA ALA A 29 -12.59 6.06 15.90
C ALA A 29 -11.80 6.47 17.15
N GLU A 30 -10.65 5.84 17.43
CA GLU A 30 -9.80 6.21 18.56
C GLU A 30 -9.18 7.61 18.40
N ILE A 31 -8.69 7.95 17.20
CA ILE A 31 -8.10 9.27 16.91
C ILE A 31 -9.17 10.36 16.96
N SER A 32 -10.30 10.19 16.26
CA SER A 32 -11.38 11.19 16.20
C SER A 32 -12.02 11.47 17.57
N LYS A 33 -12.13 10.44 18.42
CA LYS A 33 -12.68 10.59 19.78
C LYS A 33 -11.63 11.01 20.81
N HIS A 34 -10.42 11.37 20.38
CA HIS A 34 -9.29 11.75 21.25
C HIS A 34 -8.95 10.66 22.30
N LYS A 35 -9.19 9.39 21.97
CA LYS A 35 -8.99 8.23 22.86
C LYS A 35 -7.60 7.60 22.74
N LEU A 36 -6.63 8.34 22.19
CA LEU A 36 -5.26 7.86 22.10
C LEU A 36 -4.63 7.59 23.47
N GLY A 37 -5.19 8.10 24.56
CA GLY A 37 -4.66 7.94 25.90
C GLY A 37 -3.56 8.96 26.22
N PRO A 38 -2.97 8.92 27.41
CA PRO A 38 -2.12 10.00 27.89
C PRO A 38 -0.77 10.05 27.16
N HIS A 39 -0.06 11.17 27.32
CA HIS A 39 1.33 11.37 26.92
C HIS A 39 1.63 11.26 25.41
N VAL A 40 0.63 11.37 24.53
CA VAL A 40 0.89 11.42 23.07
C VAL A 40 1.67 12.68 22.70
N GLY A 41 1.33 13.82 23.33
CA GLY A 41 2.06 15.08 23.16
C GLY A 41 3.54 14.96 23.57
N ASP A 42 3.83 14.29 24.69
CA ASP A 42 5.21 14.06 25.13
C ASP A 42 6.01 13.23 24.11
N ARG A 43 5.38 12.24 23.49
CA ARG A 43 6.01 11.43 22.43
C ARG A 43 6.25 12.24 21.16
N LEU A 44 5.34 13.13 20.78
CA LEU A 44 5.59 14.09 19.69
C LEU A 44 6.75 15.02 20.01
N ALA A 45 6.83 15.53 21.25
CA ALA A 45 7.94 16.37 21.69
C ALA A 45 9.28 15.62 21.69
N VAL A 46 9.30 14.33 22.07
CA VAL A 46 10.49 13.47 21.92
C VAL A 46 10.87 13.31 20.45
N ARG A 47 9.91 13.01 19.57
CA ARG A 47 10.16 12.87 18.13
C ARG A 47 10.79 14.13 17.54
N HIS A 48 10.28 15.30 17.92
CA HIS A 48 10.83 16.59 17.50
C HIS A 48 12.25 16.83 18.06
N ARG A 49 12.45 16.59 19.36
CA ARG A 49 13.78 16.77 20.01
C ARG A 49 14.86 15.87 19.42
N LEU A 50 14.50 14.66 19.03
CA LEU A 50 15.41 13.71 18.39
C LEU A 50 15.62 13.98 16.90
N GLN A 51 14.98 15.02 16.34
CA GLN A 51 15.02 15.34 14.91
C GLN A 51 14.74 14.10 14.04
N CYS A 52 13.75 13.30 14.45
CA CYS A 52 13.41 12.09 13.72
C CYS A 52 12.98 12.46 12.29
N LYS A 53 13.50 11.72 11.32
CA LYS A 53 13.08 11.83 9.92
C LYS A 53 11.58 11.57 9.76
N SER A 54 11.01 12.06 8.66
CA SER A 54 9.65 11.70 8.28
C SER A 54 9.53 10.19 8.00
N PHE A 55 8.32 9.67 7.98
CA PHE A 55 8.05 8.28 7.61
C PHE A 55 8.58 7.97 6.21
N ASP A 56 8.41 8.91 5.27
CA ASP A 56 8.86 8.74 3.90
C ASP A 56 10.41 8.69 3.83
N GLU A 57 11.11 9.69 4.36
CA GLU A 57 12.59 9.78 4.31
C GLU A 57 13.29 8.76 5.22
N GLY A 58 12.65 8.38 6.33
CA GLY A 58 13.24 7.54 7.37
C GLY A 58 13.00 6.05 7.14
N PHE A 59 11.81 5.71 6.65
CA PHE A 59 11.34 4.32 6.57
C PHE A 59 11.06 3.91 5.13
N MET A 60 10.21 4.63 4.40
CA MET A 60 9.82 4.24 3.05
C MET A 60 10.99 4.14 2.10
N GLU A 61 11.92 5.10 2.10
CA GLU A 61 13.12 5.03 1.24
C GLU A 61 13.97 3.77 1.48
N ARG A 62 14.03 3.29 2.73
CA ARG A 62 14.85 2.13 3.09
C ARG A 62 14.15 0.80 2.81
N PHE A 63 12.83 0.78 2.90
CA PHE A 63 12.02 -0.44 2.79
C PHE A 63 11.13 -0.44 1.55
N TRP A 64 11.39 0.46 0.59
CA TRP A 64 10.57 0.68 -0.60
C TRP A 64 10.28 -0.62 -1.34
N SER A 65 11.31 -1.45 -1.56
CA SER A 65 11.20 -2.73 -2.24
C SER A 65 10.24 -3.70 -1.54
N VAL A 66 10.14 -3.67 -0.21
CA VAL A 66 9.20 -4.51 0.55
C VAL A 66 7.76 -4.05 0.32
N PHE A 67 7.54 -2.74 0.28
CA PHE A 67 6.23 -2.17 0.04
C PHE A 67 5.76 -2.33 -1.41
N GLU A 68 6.67 -2.22 -2.39
CA GLU A 68 6.39 -2.51 -3.80
C GLU A 68 6.05 -3.99 -4.00
N ASN A 69 6.86 -4.89 -3.46
CA ASN A 69 6.65 -6.34 -3.62
C ASN A 69 5.30 -6.80 -3.04
N GLN A 70 4.76 -6.07 -2.06
CA GLN A 70 3.47 -6.37 -1.44
C GLN A 70 2.32 -5.47 -1.95
N ALA A 71 2.57 -4.61 -2.96
CA ALA A 71 1.61 -3.64 -3.49
C ALA A 71 0.94 -2.76 -2.40
N LEU A 72 1.66 -2.49 -1.31
CA LEU A 72 1.15 -1.78 -0.15
C LEU A 72 1.09 -0.25 -0.35
N LEU A 73 1.64 0.27 -1.44
CA LEU A 73 1.61 1.69 -1.82
C LEU A 73 0.50 1.99 -2.82
N LEU A 74 -0.74 1.68 -2.41
CA LEU A 74 -1.95 1.92 -3.19
C LEU A 74 -2.20 3.41 -3.49
N ASP A 75 -1.52 4.33 -2.79
CA ASP A 75 -1.60 5.76 -3.08
C ASP A 75 -0.77 6.17 -4.32
N ARG A 76 0.05 5.27 -4.87
CA ARG A 76 0.86 5.48 -6.08
C ARG A 76 0.65 4.44 -7.16
N VAL A 77 -0.47 3.72 -7.13
CA VAL A 77 -0.85 2.85 -8.25
C VAL A 77 -1.61 3.65 -9.31
N HIS A 78 -1.23 3.43 -10.56
CA HIS A 78 -1.79 4.11 -11.70
C HIS A 78 -2.12 3.13 -12.82
N LEU A 79 -3.12 3.51 -13.62
CA LEU A 79 -3.38 2.84 -14.88
C LEU A 79 -2.40 3.34 -15.93
N LEU A 80 -1.63 2.45 -16.55
CA LEU A 80 -0.77 2.80 -17.68
C LEU A 80 -1.58 2.83 -18.97
N LYS A 81 -2.04 4.03 -19.36
CA LYS A 81 -2.89 4.25 -20.53
C LYS A 81 -2.08 4.51 -21.79
N HIS A 82 -2.26 3.67 -22.82
CA HIS A 82 -1.69 3.89 -24.14
C HIS A 82 -2.33 5.12 -24.81
N LYS A 83 -1.51 6.08 -25.25
CA LYS A 83 -1.97 7.40 -25.72
C LYS A 83 -2.95 7.31 -26.90
N ARG A 84 -2.64 6.47 -27.90
CA ARG A 84 -3.41 6.37 -29.15
C ARG A 84 -4.69 5.55 -29.01
N SER A 85 -4.59 4.32 -28.50
CA SER A 85 -5.75 3.41 -28.39
C SER A 85 -6.64 3.69 -27.18
N ARG A 86 -6.16 4.49 -26.22
CA ARG A 86 -6.86 4.78 -24.95
C ARG A 86 -7.13 3.52 -24.10
N LEU A 87 -6.49 2.40 -24.42
CA LEU A 87 -6.49 1.16 -23.65
C LEU A 87 -5.43 1.24 -22.54
N CYS A 88 -5.60 0.45 -21.49
CA CYS A 88 -4.67 0.33 -20.37
C CYS A 88 -3.88 -0.98 -20.41
N LEU A 89 -2.63 -0.93 -19.96
CA LEU A 89 -1.78 -2.11 -19.79
C LEU A 89 -2.36 -2.99 -18.67
N ALA A 90 -2.49 -4.28 -18.95
CA ALA A 90 -3.04 -5.28 -18.05
C ALA A 90 -2.18 -6.53 -18.07
N LEU A 91 -1.91 -7.08 -16.88
CA LEU A 91 -1.38 -8.42 -16.69
C LEU A 91 -2.52 -9.43 -16.83
N VAL A 92 -2.38 -10.38 -17.74
CA VAL A 92 -3.39 -11.40 -18.04
C VAL A 92 -2.75 -12.78 -17.84
N PHE A 93 -3.38 -13.59 -16.98
CA PHE A 93 -3.03 -14.99 -16.82
C PHE A 93 -3.84 -15.83 -17.83
N PRO A 94 -3.21 -16.76 -18.58
CA PRO A 94 -3.93 -17.68 -19.45
C PRO A 94 -4.89 -18.55 -18.63
N MET A 95 -6.06 -18.84 -19.21
CA MET A 95 -7.22 -19.42 -18.51
C MET A 95 -7.05 -20.89 -18.09
N GLU A 96 -5.89 -21.51 -18.33
CA GLU A 96 -5.61 -22.95 -18.13
C GLU A 96 -4.93 -23.31 -16.80
N MET A 97 -5.17 -22.55 -15.72
CA MET A 97 -4.86 -23.02 -14.37
C MET A 97 -6.11 -23.06 -13.50
N ARG A 98 -7.07 -23.88 -13.93
CA ARG A 98 -8.09 -24.46 -13.05
C ARG A 98 -7.87 -25.97 -12.97
N THR A 99 -6.90 -26.38 -12.17
CA THR A 99 -7.06 -27.48 -11.21
C THR A 99 -5.77 -27.67 -10.43
N THR A 100 -5.96 -27.77 -9.13
CA THR A 100 -5.00 -28.16 -8.11
C THR A 100 -4.15 -29.37 -8.48
N LYS A 101 -2.90 -29.37 -8.00
CA LYS A 101 -1.95 -30.49 -7.97
C LYS A 101 -1.42 -30.89 -9.34
N ASP A 102 -0.44 -30.14 -9.83
CA ASP A 102 0.81 -30.76 -10.23
C ASP A 102 1.88 -29.70 -10.54
N MET A 103 3.11 -30.08 -10.21
CA MET A 103 4.37 -29.51 -10.65
C MET A 103 4.89 -28.24 -9.96
N HIS A 104 6.11 -28.41 -9.44
CA HIS A 104 7.11 -27.40 -9.12
C HIS A 104 7.30 -26.36 -10.24
N VAL A 105 6.43 -25.37 -10.34
CA VAL A 105 6.69 -24.17 -11.14
C VAL A 105 7.29 -23.11 -10.22
N LYS A 106 8.60 -22.86 -10.39
CA LYS A 106 9.39 -21.91 -9.60
C LYS A 106 9.06 -20.44 -9.85
N ASP A 107 8.12 -20.10 -10.75
CA ASP A 107 7.68 -18.73 -10.95
C ASP A 107 6.27 -18.70 -11.56
N ALA A 108 5.25 -18.45 -10.72
CA ALA A 108 3.88 -18.19 -11.19
C ALA A 108 3.78 -16.97 -12.13
N ASN A 109 4.80 -16.10 -12.10
CA ASN A 109 4.91 -14.93 -12.97
C ASN A 109 5.45 -15.24 -14.37
N ALA A 110 6.04 -16.42 -14.61
CA ALA A 110 6.66 -16.77 -15.88
C ALA A 110 5.65 -16.97 -17.04
N GLN A 111 4.35 -17.07 -16.73
CA GLN A 111 3.29 -17.32 -17.70
C GLN A 111 2.32 -16.14 -17.85
N ALA A 112 2.62 -15.01 -17.23
CA ALA A 112 1.76 -13.84 -17.30
C ALA A 112 2.05 -13.03 -18.59
N GLU A 113 1.00 -12.68 -19.35
CA GLU A 113 1.13 -11.86 -20.55
C GLU A 113 0.70 -10.42 -20.28
N LEU A 114 1.39 -9.46 -20.89
CA LEU A 114 0.97 -8.06 -20.91
C LEU A 114 0.08 -7.80 -22.13
N ARG A 115 -1.14 -7.32 -21.90
CA ARG A 115 -2.10 -6.96 -22.97
C ARG A 115 -2.70 -5.59 -22.73
N LEU A 116 -3.11 -4.92 -23.82
CA LEU A 116 -3.91 -3.69 -23.73
C LEU A 116 -5.39 -4.03 -23.68
N LYS A 117 -6.11 -3.52 -22.66
CA LYS A 117 -7.54 -3.74 -22.42
C LYS A 117 -8.28 -2.44 -22.10
N PRO A 118 -9.62 -2.40 -22.17
CA PRO A 118 -10.39 -1.28 -21.66
C PRO A 118 -10.01 -0.98 -20.20
N CYS A 119 -9.76 0.28 -19.90
CA CYS A 119 -9.27 0.70 -18.59
C CYS A 119 -10.29 0.41 -17.49
N ASN A 120 -9.92 -0.42 -16.51
CA ASN A 120 -10.72 -0.72 -15.34
C ASN A 120 -9.90 -0.46 -14.06
N PRO A 121 -10.18 0.61 -13.30
CA PRO A 121 -9.44 0.91 -12.06
C PRO A 121 -9.70 -0.09 -10.93
N ARG A 122 -10.67 -1.00 -11.08
CA ARG A 122 -10.95 -2.08 -10.12
C ARG A 122 -10.20 -3.37 -10.43
N ASP A 123 -9.55 -3.47 -11.58
CA ASP A 123 -8.76 -4.64 -11.96
C ASP A 123 -7.33 -4.50 -11.42
N SER A 124 -6.98 -5.33 -10.42
CA SER A 124 -5.65 -5.33 -9.81
C SER A 124 -4.55 -5.68 -10.80
N GLY A 125 -4.86 -6.43 -11.87
CA GLY A 125 -3.92 -6.71 -12.95
C GLY A 125 -3.60 -5.50 -13.83
N MET A 126 -4.31 -4.38 -13.66
CA MET A 126 -4.06 -3.12 -14.39
C MET A 126 -3.42 -2.03 -13.53
N LEU A 127 -3.15 -2.30 -12.26
CA LEU A 127 -2.57 -1.35 -11.32
C LEU A 127 -1.05 -1.45 -11.34
N TRP A 128 -0.38 -0.37 -11.72
CA TRP A 128 1.07 -0.31 -11.85
C TRP A 128 1.66 0.75 -10.94
N MET A 129 2.80 0.46 -10.33
CA MET A 129 3.63 1.47 -9.67
C MET A 129 4.62 2.05 -10.68
N ARG A 130 5.07 3.29 -10.44
CA ARG A 130 6.04 3.99 -11.29
C ARG A 130 7.47 3.64 -10.89
#